data_AF-A0A8S3E3C5-F1
#
_entry.id   AF-A0A8S3E3C5-F1
#
_cell.length_a   1.000
_cell.length_b   1.000
_cell.length_c   1.000
_cell.angle_alpha   90.00
_cell.angle_beta   90.00
_cell.angle_gamma   90.00
#
_symmetry.space_group_name_H-M   'P 1'
#
loop_
_entity.id
_entity.type
_entity.pdbx_description
1 polymer ?
#
loop_
_entity_poly.entity_id
_entity_poly.type
_entity_poly.pdbx_seq_one_letter_code
_entity_poly.pdbx_strand_id
1 'polypeptide(L)'
;MNTKVVPLNPDPTKQSNEQGIRNKVPDDSMKPKLELNKGILENELSEETEQDTQKGKKLDGSKLKAYEIYKYANKWDLLFMLLGTTAALASGAAMPIMMWLFQSVTNSLVNIGKGNSTTTTNCYVDPNGTTNPIASIKGIIKWYATLGACSIAVHWVAYAFWMTTAERQLRRIRYRLFGSIMRQEIGWFDCLNAGQLSSRLIEDLDTIREGIGFRVGDFLCLLSRIVATLIFSFYTGWKLTLVFLSISPLIVLSFNLLIRVIVRYTAKELKAYSKANAIAQEVLGAIRTVTAFGGQNKEIQ
;
A
#
# COMPACT_ATOMS: atom_id res chain seq x y z
N MET A 1 47.35 27.38 42.35
CA MET A 1 46.59 26.59 43.34
C MET A 1 46.84 25.13 43.01
N ASN A 2 47.63 24.47 43.85
CA ASN A 2 48.26 23.18 43.60
C ASN A 2 47.49 22.13 44.41
N THR A 3 46.97 21.08 43.79
CA THR A 3 46.58 19.85 44.51
C THR A 3 46.93 18.63 43.67
N LYS A 4 48.04 17.97 44.07
CA LYS A 4 48.43 16.63 43.61
C LYS A 4 47.35 15.63 44.02
N VAL A 5 46.91 14.78 43.09
CA VAL A 5 46.14 13.57 43.40
C VAL A 5 47.11 12.38 43.34
N VAL A 6 47.24 11.69 44.47
CA VAL A 6 48.00 10.45 44.66
C VAL A 6 47.20 9.29 44.05
N PRO A 7 47.81 8.34 43.30
CA PRO A 7 47.10 7.14 42.88
C PRO A 7 46.99 6.14 44.03
N LEU A 8 45.75 5.73 44.36
CA LEU A 8 45.44 4.60 45.22
C LEU A 8 45.67 3.30 44.45
N ASN A 9 46.56 2.46 44.99
CA ASN A 9 46.83 1.10 44.56
C ASN A 9 45.57 0.22 44.75
N PRO A 10 45.16 -0.62 43.78
CA PRO A 10 43.99 -1.48 43.96
C PRO A 10 44.29 -2.66 44.90
N ASP A 11 43.40 -2.86 45.88
CA ASP A 11 43.44 -3.98 46.83
C ASP A 11 43.36 -5.37 46.14
N PRO A 12 44.20 -6.33 46.51
CA PRO A 12 44.25 -7.67 45.91
C PRO A 12 43.06 -8.59 46.26
N THR A 13 42.12 -8.15 47.12
CA THR A 13 40.98 -8.95 47.60
C THR A 13 39.74 -8.91 46.70
N LYS A 14 39.65 -7.99 45.72
CA LYS A 14 38.52 -7.96 44.77
C LYS A 14 38.67 -8.88 43.56
N GLN A 15 39.90 -9.23 43.17
CA GLN A 15 40.12 -10.11 42.01
C GLN A 15 39.88 -11.60 42.31
N SER A 16 40.04 -12.04 43.57
CA SER A 16 39.79 -13.42 43.97
C SER A 16 38.31 -13.80 43.98
N ASN A 17 37.40 -12.83 44.16
CA ASN A 17 35.96 -13.08 44.22
C ASN A 17 35.25 -13.02 42.84
N GLU A 18 35.83 -12.35 41.85
CA GLU A 18 35.30 -12.35 40.47
C GLU A 18 35.64 -13.63 39.70
N GLN A 19 36.72 -14.33 40.07
CA GLN A 19 37.07 -15.62 39.44
C GLN A 19 36.18 -16.79 39.91
N GLY A 20 35.55 -16.69 41.09
CA GLY A 20 34.65 -17.73 41.62
C GLY A 20 33.28 -17.81 40.92
N ILE A 21 32.80 -16.71 40.33
CA ILE A 21 31.49 -16.66 39.66
C ILE A 21 31.60 -17.04 38.17
N ARG A 22 32.80 -16.89 37.57
CA ARG A 22 33.03 -17.18 36.15
C ARG A 22 33.06 -18.68 35.80
N ASN A 23 33.17 -19.56 36.80
CA ASN A 23 33.32 -21.01 36.62
C ASN A 23 32.07 -21.84 36.97
N LYS A 24 30.85 -21.29 36.88
CA LYS A 24 29.63 -22.10 36.82
C LYS A 24 29.28 -22.39 35.36
N VAL A 25 29.82 -23.51 34.88
CA VAL A 25 29.37 -24.16 33.63
C VAL A 25 27.84 -24.33 33.71
N PRO A 26 27.07 -23.96 32.67
CA PRO A 26 25.64 -24.25 32.64
C PRO A 26 25.46 -25.77 32.69
N ASP A 27 24.67 -26.25 33.64
CA ASP A 27 24.29 -27.65 33.78
C ASP A 27 23.81 -28.20 32.42
N ASP A 28 24.59 -29.14 31.86
CA ASP A 28 24.42 -29.71 30.52
C ASP A 28 23.10 -30.50 30.39
N SER A 29 22.42 -30.78 31.51
CA SER A 29 21.10 -31.41 31.54
C SER A 29 19.93 -30.48 31.17
N MET A 30 20.13 -29.15 31.16
CA MET A 30 19.11 -28.18 30.77
C MET A 30 19.07 -27.88 29.27
N LYS A 31 20.19 -28.03 28.55
CA LYS A 31 20.26 -27.79 27.10
C LYS A 31 19.32 -28.70 26.29
N PRO A 32 19.24 -30.03 26.52
CA PRO A 32 18.30 -30.86 25.77
C PRO A 32 16.85 -30.53 26.08
N LYS A 33 16.52 -30.08 27.31
CA LYS A 33 15.16 -29.66 27.67
C LYS A 33 14.77 -28.31 27.04
N LEU A 34 15.71 -27.37 26.92
CA LEU A 34 15.49 -26.09 26.22
C LEU A 34 15.39 -26.26 24.70
N GLU A 35 16.22 -27.13 24.12
CA GLU A 35 16.19 -27.45 22.68
C GLU A 35 14.92 -28.22 22.32
N LEU A 36 14.49 -29.18 23.15
CA LEU A 36 13.23 -29.91 22.99
C LEU A 36 12.02 -28.96 23.07
N ASN A 37 11.99 -28.06 24.06
CA ASN A 37 10.88 -27.12 24.22
C ASN A 37 10.89 -26.03 23.13
N LYS A 38 12.06 -25.61 22.63
CA LYS A 38 12.18 -24.74 21.45
C LYS A 38 11.71 -25.43 20.18
N GLY A 39 12.04 -26.71 19.98
CA GLY A 39 11.56 -27.49 18.83
C GLY A 39 10.04 -27.71 18.85
N ILE A 40 9.46 -27.92 20.04
CA ILE A 40 8.00 -28.01 20.22
C ILE A 40 7.34 -26.65 19.96
N LEU A 41 7.89 -25.55 20.49
CA LEU A 41 7.40 -24.20 20.22
C LEU A 41 7.59 -23.77 18.76
N GLU A 42 8.67 -24.17 18.09
CA GLU A 42 8.87 -23.90 16.66
C GLU A 42 7.89 -24.70 15.81
N ASN A 43 7.62 -25.96 16.17
CA ASN A 43 6.62 -26.80 15.50
C ASN A 43 5.19 -26.28 15.73
N GLU A 44 4.78 -25.96 16.96
CA GLU A 44 3.48 -25.36 17.27
C GLU A 44 3.30 -24.00 16.58
N LEU A 45 4.36 -23.20 16.47
CA LEU A 45 4.30 -21.88 15.84
C LEU A 45 4.40 -21.95 14.31
N SER A 46 5.01 -23.01 13.74
CA SER A 46 4.90 -23.33 12.32
C SER A 46 3.54 -23.93 11.97
N GLU A 47 2.94 -24.72 12.86
CA GLU A 47 1.56 -25.19 12.74
C GLU A 47 0.56 -24.06 12.92
N GLU A 48 0.80 -23.07 13.78
CA GLU A 48 -0.02 -21.84 13.87
C GLU A 48 0.18 -20.94 12.66
N THR A 49 1.41 -20.82 12.11
CA THR A 49 1.64 -20.03 10.88
C THR A 49 1.03 -20.73 9.65
N GLU A 50 1.07 -22.07 9.59
CA GLU A 50 0.32 -22.86 8.61
C GLU A 50 -1.17 -22.83 8.90
N GLN A 51 -1.64 -22.78 10.16
CA GLN A 51 -3.05 -22.64 10.52
C GLN A 51 -3.57 -21.22 10.31
N ASP A 52 -2.76 -20.17 10.31
CA ASP A 52 -3.17 -18.81 9.93
C ASP A 52 -3.11 -18.61 8.42
N THR A 53 -2.11 -19.21 7.76
CA THR A 53 -2.09 -19.35 6.29
C THR A 53 -3.22 -20.27 5.82
N GLN A 54 -3.64 -21.24 6.64
CA GLN A 54 -4.79 -22.11 6.40
C GLN A 54 -6.11 -21.53 6.91
N LYS A 55 -6.17 -20.68 7.95
CA LYS A 55 -7.40 -19.97 8.40
C LYS A 55 -7.74 -18.87 7.40
N GLY A 56 -6.75 -18.22 6.81
CA GLY A 56 -6.90 -17.42 5.59
C GLY A 56 -7.32 -18.23 4.36
N LYS A 57 -7.18 -19.56 4.38
CA LYS A 57 -7.68 -20.51 3.34
C LYS A 57 -8.93 -21.31 3.77
N LYS A 58 -9.42 -21.19 5.01
CA LYS A 58 -10.52 -21.98 5.58
C LYS A 58 -11.73 -21.11 5.99
N LEU A 59 -11.88 -19.94 5.40
CA LEU A 59 -13.23 -19.60 4.92
C LEU A 59 -13.36 -20.21 3.53
N ASP A 60 -13.98 -21.37 3.46
CA ASP A 60 -14.63 -21.89 2.24
C ASP A 60 -15.83 -20.99 1.90
N GLY A 61 -15.54 -19.72 1.67
CA GLY A 61 -16.40 -18.83 0.90
C GLY A 61 -15.89 -18.96 -0.52
N SER A 62 -16.60 -19.73 -1.35
CA SER A 62 -16.45 -19.72 -2.80
C SER A 62 -16.03 -18.32 -3.24
N LYS A 63 -14.80 -18.15 -3.78
CA LYS A 63 -14.29 -16.84 -4.20
C LYS A 63 -15.38 -16.17 -5.01
N LEU A 64 -16.03 -15.16 -4.43
CA LEU A 64 -17.13 -14.47 -5.09
C LEU A 64 -16.57 -13.94 -6.39
N LYS A 65 -17.22 -14.28 -7.49
CA LYS A 65 -16.75 -13.81 -8.79
C LYS A 65 -16.92 -12.29 -8.78
N ALA A 66 -15.95 -11.56 -9.32
CA ALA A 66 -15.92 -10.09 -9.22
C ALA A 66 -17.23 -9.42 -9.70
N TYR A 67 -17.95 -10.04 -10.64
CA TYR A 67 -19.24 -9.55 -11.12
C TYR A 67 -20.39 -9.72 -10.11
N GLU A 68 -20.32 -10.71 -9.21
CA GLU A 68 -21.36 -10.97 -8.20
C GLU A 68 -21.42 -9.86 -7.15
N ILE A 69 -20.31 -9.15 -6.96
CA ILE A 69 -20.21 -7.99 -6.08
C ILE A 69 -21.09 -6.83 -6.61
N TYR A 70 -21.22 -6.70 -7.94
CA TYR A 70 -22.03 -5.67 -8.61
C TYR A 70 -23.51 -6.04 -8.76
N LYS A 71 -23.97 -7.20 -8.23
CA LYS A 71 -25.35 -7.68 -8.41
C LYS A 71 -26.44 -6.73 -7.88
N TYR A 72 -26.09 -5.83 -6.97
CA TYR A 72 -27.03 -4.88 -6.37
C TYR A 72 -27.21 -3.59 -7.19
N ALA A 73 -26.52 -3.47 -8.34
CA ALA A 73 -26.51 -2.27 -9.16
C ALA A 73 -27.81 -2.04 -9.94
N ASN A 74 -28.32 -0.81 -9.87
CA ASN A 74 -29.46 -0.38 -10.68
C ASN A 74 -29.00 0.01 -12.09
N LYS A 75 -29.96 0.13 -13.02
CA LYS A 75 -29.71 0.61 -14.38
C LYS A 75 -29.04 2.00 -14.42
N TRP A 76 -29.40 2.90 -13.49
CA TRP A 76 -28.74 4.20 -13.33
C TRP A 76 -27.31 4.10 -12.82
N ASP A 77 -27.05 3.14 -11.93
CA ASP A 77 -25.70 2.88 -11.41
C ASP A 77 -24.82 2.30 -12.52
N LEU A 78 -25.40 1.44 -13.39
CA LEU A 78 -24.73 0.94 -14.59
C LEU A 78 -24.37 2.07 -15.58
N LEU A 79 -25.27 3.04 -15.77
CA LEU A 79 -25.00 4.21 -16.62
C LEU A 79 -23.85 5.04 -16.05
N PHE A 80 -23.83 5.30 -14.74
CA PHE A 80 -22.73 6.03 -14.11
C PHE A 80 -21.41 5.27 -14.17
N MET A 81 -21.43 3.95 -14.03
CA MET A 81 -20.23 3.13 -14.23
C MET A 81 -19.73 3.22 -15.67
N LEU A 82 -20.60 3.12 -16.67
CA LEU A 82 -20.19 3.27 -18.08
C LEU A 82 -19.61 4.67 -18.34
N LEU A 83 -20.28 5.73 -17.91
CA LEU A 83 -19.79 7.09 -18.08
C LEU A 83 -18.46 7.31 -17.33
N GLY A 84 -18.35 6.80 -16.10
CA GLY A 84 -17.12 6.83 -15.31
C GLY A 84 -15.97 6.07 -15.96
N THR A 85 -16.23 4.90 -16.57
CA THR A 85 -15.21 4.12 -17.29
C THR A 85 -14.71 4.87 -18.52
N THR A 86 -15.60 5.43 -19.33
CA THR A 86 -15.20 6.20 -20.53
C THR A 86 -14.38 7.44 -20.17
N ALA A 87 -14.77 8.16 -19.12
CA ALA A 87 -14.02 9.29 -18.60
C ALA A 87 -12.65 8.88 -18.02
N ALA A 88 -12.58 7.76 -17.28
CA ALA A 88 -11.32 7.22 -16.77
C ALA A 88 -10.36 6.81 -17.90
N LEU A 89 -10.88 6.19 -18.96
CA LEU A 89 -10.11 5.83 -20.15
C LEU A 89 -9.56 7.08 -20.86
N ALA A 90 -10.40 8.11 -21.03
CA ALA A 90 -10.01 9.39 -21.63
C ALA A 90 -8.96 10.13 -20.79
N SER A 91 -9.12 10.15 -19.47
CA SER A 91 -8.14 10.73 -18.53
C SER A 91 -6.78 10.02 -18.61
N GLY A 92 -6.77 8.69 -18.72
CA GLY A 92 -5.53 7.91 -18.88
C GLY A 92 -4.73 8.28 -20.14
N ALA A 93 -5.40 8.61 -21.25
CA ALA A 93 -4.78 9.06 -22.49
C ALA A 93 -4.30 10.53 -22.45
N ALA A 94 -4.76 11.34 -21.49
CA ALA A 94 -4.34 12.73 -21.37
C ALA A 94 -2.83 12.87 -21.09
N MET A 95 -2.23 11.96 -20.33
CA MET A 95 -0.80 12.02 -19.99
C MET A 95 0.14 11.92 -21.22
N PRO A 96 0.01 10.94 -22.13
CA PRO A 96 0.83 10.93 -23.35
C PRO A 96 0.55 12.11 -24.28
N ILE A 97 -0.69 12.60 -24.36
CA ILE A 97 -1.03 13.82 -25.12
C ILE A 97 -0.27 15.04 -24.57
N MET A 98 -0.18 15.16 -23.24
CA MET A 98 0.61 16.22 -22.60
C MET A 98 2.10 16.09 -22.88
N MET A 99 2.63 14.86 -22.90
CA MET A 99 4.02 14.61 -23.27
C MET A 99 4.31 15.05 -24.70
N TRP A 100 3.39 14.81 -25.63
CA TRP A 100 3.52 15.24 -27.02
C TRP A 100 3.57 16.77 -27.17
N LEU A 101 2.75 17.50 -26.39
CA LEU A 101 2.80 18.97 -26.36
C LEU A 101 4.13 19.47 -25.80
N PHE A 102 4.60 18.85 -24.72
CA PHE A 102 5.90 19.18 -24.14
C PHE A 102 7.03 18.99 -25.15
N GLN A 103 7.05 17.87 -25.89
CA GLN A 103 8.00 17.64 -26.98
C GLN A 103 7.95 18.75 -28.04
N SER A 104 6.75 19.26 -28.36
CA SER A 104 6.58 20.35 -29.34
C SER A 104 7.18 21.67 -28.84
N VAL A 105 7.02 21.98 -27.54
CA VAL A 105 7.69 23.14 -26.91
C VAL A 105 9.21 22.97 -26.94
N THR A 106 9.73 21.80 -26.57
CA THR A 106 11.17 21.53 -26.59
C THR A 106 11.75 21.68 -28.00
N ASN A 107 11.10 21.12 -29.02
CA ASN A 107 11.54 21.26 -30.41
C ASN A 107 11.55 22.73 -30.87
N SER A 108 10.58 23.52 -30.42
CA SER A 108 10.50 24.95 -30.73
C SER A 108 11.67 25.71 -30.08
N LEU A 109 11.99 25.41 -28.82
CA LEU A 109 13.14 25.98 -28.11
C LEU A 109 14.48 25.61 -28.75
N VAL A 110 14.64 24.36 -29.16
CA VAL A 110 15.85 23.89 -29.86
C VAL A 110 16.02 24.61 -31.20
N ASN A 111 14.94 24.84 -31.95
CA ASN A 111 14.99 25.55 -33.23
C ASN A 111 15.35 27.03 -33.06
N ILE A 112 14.83 27.68 -32.01
CA ILE A 112 15.23 29.05 -31.63
C ILE A 112 16.72 29.10 -31.29
N GLY A 113 17.22 28.15 -30.50
CA GLY A 113 18.65 28.06 -30.15
C GLY A 113 19.58 27.83 -31.35
N LYS A 114 19.06 27.24 -32.44
CA LYS A 114 19.79 27.02 -33.70
C LYS A 114 19.71 28.19 -34.69
N GLY A 115 18.97 29.26 -34.37
CA GLY A 115 18.81 30.42 -35.24
C GLY A 115 17.85 30.22 -36.43
N ASN A 116 17.11 29.11 -36.47
CA ASN A 116 16.13 28.84 -37.53
C ASN A 116 14.75 29.40 -37.14
N SER A 117 14.29 30.44 -37.84
CA SER A 117 12.99 31.11 -37.58
C SER A 117 11.79 30.39 -38.19
N THR A 118 11.98 29.33 -38.99
CA THR A 118 10.90 28.52 -39.57
C THR A 118 10.41 27.48 -38.56
N THR A 119 9.51 27.92 -37.68
CA THR A 119 8.86 27.03 -36.70
C THR A 119 7.62 26.40 -37.35
N THR A 120 7.80 25.42 -38.22
CA THR A 120 6.69 24.58 -38.70
C THR A 120 6.47 23.47 -37.68
N THR A 121 5.68 23.72 -36.64
CA THR A 121 5.17 22.67 -35.75
C THR A 121 3.75 22.30 -36.16
N ASN A 122 3.46 21.00 -36.24
CA ASN A 122 2.17 20.45 -36.68
C ASN A 122 0.98 20.80 -35.75
N CYS A 123 1.21 21.47 -34.62
CA CYS A 123 0.24 21.63 -33.53
C CYS A 123 -0.31 23.05 -33.35
N TYR A 124 0.31 24.07 -33.95
CA TYR A 124 -0.17 25.45 -33.89
C TYR A 124 0.45 26.26 -35.03
N VAL A 125 -0.37 26.63 -36.02
CA VAL A 125 0.03 27.52 -37.11
C VAL A 125 -0.43 28.92 -36.74
N ASP A 126 0.49 29.86 -36.60
CA ASP A 126 0.14 31.26 -36.35
C ASP A 126 -0.69 31.80 -37.53
N PRO A 127 -1.92 32.31 -37.31
CA PRO A 127 -2.81 32.79 -38.37
C PRO A 127 -2.24 33.96 -39.18
N ASN A 128 -1.30 34.70 -38.58
CA ASN A 128 -0.77 35.95 -39.13
C ASN A 128 0.52 35.76 -39.94
N GLY A 129 1.01 34.53 -40.14
CA GLY A 129 2.21 34.24 -40.93
C GLY A 129 3.49 34.93 -40.45
N THR A 130 3.49 35.52 -39.26
CA THR A 130 4.64 36.23 -38.71
C THR A 130 5.55 35.22 -38.03
N THR A 131 6.79 35.13 -38.51
CA THR A 131 7.85 34.20 -38.05
C THR A 131 8.40 34.57 -36.66
N ASN A 132 7.55 35.02 -35.75
CA ASN A 132 7.94 35.41 -34.40
C ASN A 132 7.90 34.17 -33.50
N PRO A 133 9.06 33.57 -33.15
CA PRO A 133 9.09 32.32 -32.40
C PRO A 133 8.40 32.41 -31.03
N ILE A 134 8.32 33.61 -30.46
CA ILE A 134 7.68 33.90 -29.18
C ILE A 134 6.14 33.81 -29.27
N ALA A 135 5.55 34.12 -30.43
CA ALA A 135 4.10 34.05 -30.63
C ALA A 135 3.60 32.60 -30.68
N SER A 136 4.33 31.72 -31.37
CA SER A 136 4.00 30.30 -31.50
C SER A 136 4.08 29.57 -30.15
N ILE A 137 5.06 29.90 -29.31
CA ILE A 137 5.17 29.35 -27.94
C ILE A 137 3.97 29.75 -27.08
N LYS A 138 3.50 31.01 -27.16
CA LYS A 138 2.32 31.47 -26.42
C LYS A 138 1.06 30.69 -26.82
N GLY A 139 0.91 30.34 -28.10
CA GLY A 139 -0.18 29.49 -28.58
C GLY A 139 -0.14 28.08 -27.99
N ILE A 140 1.03 27.45 -27.98
CA ILE A 140 1.22 26.10 -27.42
C ILE A 140 0.94 26.07 -25.91
N ILE A 141 1.37 27.10 -25.17
CA ILE A 141 1.10 27.21 -23.72
C ILE A 141 -0.40 27.30 -23.43
N LYS A 142 -1.18 28.01 -24.26
CA LYS A 142 -2.65 28.06 -24.12
C LYS A 142 -3.29 26.68 -24.34
N TRP A 143 -2.85 25.94 -25.35
CA TRP A 143 -3.31 24.56 -25.58
C TRP A 143 -2.93 23.62 -24.43
N TYR A 144 -1.73 23.76 -23.88
CA TYR A 144 -1.29 23.00 -22.72
C TYR A 144 -2.16 23.29 -21.48
N ALA A 145 -2.43 24.57 -21.20
CA ALA A 145 -3.27 24.98 -20.08
C ALA A 145 -4.72 24.47 -20.20
N THR A 146 -5.31 24.58 -21.40
CA THR A 146 -6.69 24.13 -21.66
C THR A 146 -6.85 22.61 -21.55
N LEU A 147 -5.90 21.84 -22.11
CA LEU A 147 -5.90 20.38 -21.94
C LEU A 147 -5.66 19.97 -20.48
N GLY A 148 -4.89 20.76 -19.72
CA GLY A 148 -4.62 20.50 -18.31
C GLY A 148 -5.89 20.62 -17.48
N ALA A 149 -6.58 21.75 -17.64
CA ALA A 149 -7.87 21.98 -17.01
C ALA A 149 -8.92 20.92 -17.41
N CYS A 150 -8.97 20.57 -18.70
CA CYS A 150 -9.87 19.53 -19.21
C CYS A 150 -9.56 18.16 -18.56
N SER A 151 -8.29 17.77 -18.47
CA SER A 151 -7.89 16.49 -17.89
C SER A 151 -8.27 16.36 -16.41
N ILE A 152 -8.12 17.44 -15.63
CA ILE A 152 -8.53 17.48 -14.21
C ILE A 152 -10.05 17.35 -14.11
N ALA A 153 -10.80 18.08 -14.94
CA ALA A 153 -12.25 18.01 -14.94
C ALA A 153 -12.75 16.60 -15.29
N VAL A 154 -12.22 15.98 -16.35
CA VAL A 154 -12.59 14.62 -16.76
C VAL A 154 -12.24 13.60 -15.68
N HIS A 155 -11.07 13.73 -15.05
CA HIS A 155 -10.66 12.83 -13.97
C HIS A 155 -11.57 12.97 -12.74
N TRP A 156 -11.90 14.20 -12.35
CA TRP A 156 -12.82 14.47 -11.24
C TRP A 156 -14.22 13.90 -11.52
N VAL A 157 -14.73 14.05 -12.74
CA VAL A 157 -16.02 13.46 -13.15
C VAL A 157 -15.99 11.93 -13.06
N ALA A 158 -14.91 11.29 -13.52
CA ALA A 158 -14.73 9.84 -13.40
C ALA A 158 -14.74 9.40 -11.93
N TYR A 159 -13.98 10.09 -11.08
CA TYR A 159 -13.92 9.81 -9.64
C TYR A 159 -15.29 9.98 -8.97
N ALA A 160 -16.00 11.07 -9.27
CA ALA A 160 -17.32 11.37 -8.71
C ALA A 160 -18.36 10.30 -9.08
N PHE A 161 -18.39 9.83 -10.34
CA PHE A 161 -19.34 8.79 -10.76
C PHE A 161 -19.06 7.42 -10.12
N TRP A 162 -17.79 7.03 -10.01
CA TRP A 162 -17.41 5.79 -9.32
C TRP A 162 -17.73 5.83 -7.83
N MET A 163 -17.41 6.94 -7.15
CA MET A 163 -17.72 7.12 -5.73
C MET A 163 -19.22 7.14 -5.46
N THR A 164 -19.99 7.90 -6.25
CA THR A 164 -21.44 7.97 -6.09
C THR A 164 -22.10 6.60 -6.28
N THR A 165 -21.62 5.82 -7.24
CA THR A 165 -22.14 4.47 -7.49
C THR A 165 -21.83 3.54 -6.32
N ALA A 166 -20.61 3.57 -5.80
CA ALA A 166 -20.22 2.75 -4.65
C ALA A 166 -21.06 3.06 -3.41
N GLU A 167 -21.27 4.34 -3.08
CA GLU A 167 -22.09 4.74 -1.94
C GLU A 167 -23.55 4.26 -2.07
N ARG A 168 -24.10 4.31 -3.29
CA ARG A 168 -25.45 3.80 -3.56
C ARG A 168 -25.54 2.28 -3.41
N GLN A 169 -24.55 1.53 -3.89
CA GLN A 169 -24.49 0.08 -3.68
C GLN A 169 -24.35 -0.25 -2.21
N LEU A 170 -23.42 0.41 -1.54
CA LEU A 170 -23.12 0.16 -0.14
C LEU A 170 -24.34 0.40 0.74
N ARG A 171 -25.10 1.47 0.48
CA ARG A 171 -26.35 1.75 1.18
C ARG A 171 -27.33 0.57 1.07
N ARG A 172 -27.51 0.01 -0.13
CA ARG A 172 -28.41 -1.15 -0.34
C ARG A 172 -27.91 -2.40 0.35
N ILE A 173 -26.60 -2.65 0.27
CA ILE A 173 -25.94 -3.77 0.95
C ILE A 173 -26.16 -3.65 2.45
N ARG A 174 -25.91 -2.47 3.03
CA ARG A 174 -26.09 -2.20 4.47
C ARG A 174 -27.52 -2.44 4.93
N TYR A 175 -28.54 -2.00 4.17
CA TYR A 175 -29.94 -2.27 4.52
C TYR A 175 -30.29 -3.76 4.51
N ARG A 176 -29.85 -4.50 3.47
CA ARG A 176 -30.12 -5.94 3.37
C ARG A 176 -29.37 -6.74 4.43
N LEU A 177 -28.11 -6.37 4.68
CA LEU A 177 -27.25 -7.01 5.65
C LEU A 177 -27.79 -6.81 7.07
N PHE A 178 -28.16 -5.58 7.42
CA PHE A 178 -28.80 -5.29 8.70
C PHE A 178 -30.15 -6.03 8.86
N GLY A 179 -30.97 -6.06 7.81
CA GLY A 179 -32.21 -6.82 7.79
C GLY A 179 -32.00 -8.34 7.94
N SER A 180 -30.91 -8.88 7.41
CA SER A 180 -30.55 -10.30 7.58
C SER A 180 -30.06 -10.59 8.99
N ILE A 181 -29.23 -9.70 9.57
CA ILE A 181 -28.72 -9.85 10.94
C ILE A 181 -29.89 -9.85 11.93
N MET A 182 -30.86 -8.94 11.78
CA MET A 182 -32.03 -8.88 12.67
C MET A 182 -32.96 -10.11 12.59
N ARG A 183 -32.85 -10.93 11.55
CA ARG A 183 -33.66 -12.16 11.38
C ARG A 183 -32.98 -13.41 11.93
N GLN A 184 -31.77 -13.27 12.45
CA GLN A 184 -30.98 -14.37 12.96
C GLN A 184 -31.48 -14.83 14.33
N GLU A 185 -31.29 -16.12 14.65
CA GLU A 185 -31.68 -16.70 15.93
C GLU A 185 -30.88 -16.15 17.12
N ILE A 186 -31.48 -16.16 18.32
CA ILE A 186 -30.83 -15.66 19.53
C ILE A 186 -29.53 -16.40 19.86
N GLY A 187 -29.46 -17.71 19.61
CA GLY A 187 -28.27 -18.53 19.84
C GLY A 187 -27.07 -18.13 18.97
N TRP A 188 -27.31 -17.50 17.81
CA TRP A 188 -26.23 -16.92 17.00
C TRP A 188 -25.64 -15.68 17.68
N PHE A 189 -26.50 -14.84 18.29
CA PHE A 189 -26.03 -13.67 19.03
C PHE A 189 -25.29 -14.05 20.32
N ASP A 190 -25.67 -15.16 20.98
CA ASP A 190 -24.98 -15.65 22.18
C ASP A 190 -23.53 -16.10 21.88
N CYS A 191 -23.25 -16.49 20.63
CA CYS A 191 -21.91 -16.89 20.18
C CYS A 191 -21.04 -15.71 19.72
N LEU A 192 -21.58 -14.49 19.58
CA LEU A 192 -20.86 -13.32 19.04
C LEU A 192 -20.84 -12.15 20.03
N ASN A 193 -19.66 -11.55 20.22
CA ASN A 193 -19.53 -10.28 20.92
C ASN A 193 -20.18 -9.15 20.10
N ALA A 194 -21.26 -8.55 20.61
CA ALA A 194 -22.01 -7.50 19.90
C ALA A 194 -21.15 -6.31 19.46
N GLY A 195 -20.19 -5.87 20.30
CA GLY A 195 -19.27 -4.79 19.97
C GLY A 195 -18.28 -5.15 18.85
N GLN A 196 -17.77 -6.38 18.85
CA GLN A 196 -16.85 -6.86 17.80
C GLN A 196 -17.59 -7.03 16.46
N LEU A 197 -18.84 -7.52 16.51
CA LEU A 197 -19.68 -7.68 15.32
C LEU A 197 -19.93 -6.35 14.62
N SER A 198 -20.30 -5.30 15.38
CA SER A 198 -20.58 -3.99 14.79
C SER A 198 -19.35 -3.36 14.15
N SER A 199 -18.20 -3.41 14.82
CA SER A 199 -16.96 -2.83 14.28
C SER A 199 -16.50 -3.58 13.03
N ARG A 200 -16.51 -4.91 13.07
CA ARG A 200 -16.15 -5.75 11.92
C ARG A 200 -17.08 -5.51 10.73
N LEU A 201 -18.38 -5.36 10.99
CA LEU A 201 -19.36 -5.06 9.95
C LEU A 201 -19.06 -3.75 9.22
N ILE A 202 -18.69 -2.71 9.97
CA ILE A 202 -18.36 -1.39 9.39
C ILE A 202 -17.09 -1.50 8.54
N GLU A 203 -16.05 -2.16 9.06
CA GLU A 203 -14.77 -2.36 8.37
C GLU A 203 -14.93 -3.18 7.07
N ASP A 204 -15.69 -4.27 7.13
CA ASP A 204 -15.98 -5.11 5.96
C ASP A 204 -16.78 -4.31 4.90
N LEU A 205 -17.76 -3.50 5.34
CA LEU A 205 -18.53 -2.63 4.46
C LEU A 205 -17.66 -1.53 3.81
N ASP A 206 -16.74 -0.92 4.56
CA ASP A 206 -15.82 0.08 4.02
C ASP A 206 -14.83 -0.54 3.02
N THR A 207 -14.34 -1.74 3.30
CA THR A 207 -13.49 -2.49 2.36
C THR A 207 -14.23 -2.76 1.05
N ILE A 208 -15.51 -3.16 1.12
CA ILE A 208 -16.36 -3.34 -0.06
C ILE A 208 -16.58 -2.02 -0.80
N ARG A 209 -16.84 -0.93 -0.08
CA ARG A 209 -17.03 0.41 -0.66
C ARG A 209 -15.82 0.84 -1.48
N GLU A 210 -14.64 0.70 -0.92
CA GLU A 210 -13.39 1.05 -1.60
C GLU A 210 -13.12 0.14 -2.79
N GLY A 211 -13.38 -1.17 -2.65
CA GLY A 211 -13.16 -2.17 -3.70
C GLY A 211 -14.06 -2.00 -4.92
N ILE A 212 -15.30 -1.52 -4.75
CA ILE A 212 -16.27 -1.30 -5.83
C ILE A 212 -16.15 0.13 -6.42
N GLY A 213 -15.70 1.09 -5.62
CA GLY A 213 -15.70 2.51 -5.94
C GLY A 213 -14.49 2.99 -6.71
N PHE A 214 -13.85 4.04 -6.20
CA PHE A 214 -12.81 4.77 -6.93
C PHE A 214 -11.61 3.89 -7.33
N ARG A 215 -11.27 2.84 -6.55
CA ARG A 215 -10.14 1.96 -6.85
C ARG A 215 -10.29 1.27 -8.21
N VAL A 216 -11.51 0.93 -8.62
CA VAL A 216 -11.77 0.34 -9.96
C VAL A 216 -11.58 1.38 -11.06
N GLY A 217 -12.08 2.60 -10.85
CA GLY A 217 -11.89 3.72 -11.77
C GLY A 217 -10.40 4.04 -11.98
N ASP A 218 -9.63 4.10 -10.89
CA ASP A 218 -8.19 4.31 -10.93
C ASP A 218 -7.46 3.15 -11.61
N PHE A 219 -7.84 1.91 -11.33
CA PHE A 219 -7.26 0.75 -12.00
C PHE A 219 -7.45 0.81 -13.52
N LEU A 220 -8.65 1.15 -13.99
CA LEU A 220 -8.94 1.31 -15.42
C LEU A 220 -8.18 2.50 -16.03
N CYS A 221 -8.08 3.61 -15.31
CA CYS A 221 -7.29 4.77 -15.72
C CYS A 221 -5.80 4.40 -15.88
N LEU A 222 -5.24 3.69 -14.89
CA LEU A 222 -3.86 3.20 -14.91
C LEU A 222 -3.60 2.25 -16.08
N LEU A 223 -4.53 1.33 -16.34
CA LEU A 223 -4.44 0.40 -17.46
C LEU A 223 -4.45 1.17 -18.80
N SER A 224 -5.41 2.09 -18.98
CA SER A 224 -5.47 2.97 -20.16
C SER A 224 -4.17 3.75 -20.34
N ARG A 225 -3.63 4.31 -19.25
CA ARG A 225 -2.41 5.10 -19.25
C ARG A 225 -1.20 4.27 -19.67
N ILE A 226 -1.08 3.03 -19.20
CA ILE A 226 -0.01 2.12 -19.63
C ILE A 226 -0.12 1.85 -21.13
N VAL A 227 -1.31 1.49 -21.61
CA VAL A 227 -1.54 1.20 -23.03
C VAL A 227 -1.26 2.43 -23.90
N ALA A 228 -1.80 3.60 -23.54
CA ALA A 228 -1.64 4.83 -24.30
C ALA A 228 -0.19 5.32 -24.32
N THR A 229 0.53 5.22 -23.20
CA THR A 229 1.95 5.63 -23.15
C THR A 229 2.85 4.66 -23.90
N LEU A 230 2.57 3.36 -23.89
CA LEU A 230 3.29 2.38 -24.71
C LEU A 230 3.10 2.68 -26.20
N ILE A 231 1.86 2.85 -26.66
CA ILE A 231 1.56 3.19 -28.06
C ILE A 231 2.28 4.49 -28.46
N PHE A 232 2.19 5.52 -27.63
CA PHE A 232 2.85 6.81 -27.86
C PHE A 232 4.39 6.69 -27.93
N SER A 233 4.99 5.87 -27.06
CA SER A 233 6.43 5.65 -27.04
C SER A 233 6.92 4.97 -28.32
N PHE A 234 6.23 3.92 -28.77
CA PHE A 234 6.56 3.25 -30.03
C PHE A 234 6.41 4.17 -31.26
N TYR A 235 5.42 5.08 -31.24
CA TYR A 235 5.20 6.04 -32.32
C TYR A 235 6.32 7.10 -32.42
N THR A 236 6.80 7.63 -31.29
CA THR A 236 7.82 8.69 -31.28
C THR A 236 9.22 8.17 -31.62
N GLY A 237 9.57 6.96 -31.20
CA GLY A 237 10.88 6.39 -31.51
C GLY A 237 11.07 4.96 -31.03
N TRP A 238 10.66 3.99 -31.85
CA TRP A 238 10.75 2.57 -31.54
C TRP A 238 12.14 2.10 -31.07
N LYS A 239 13.24 2.63 -31.64
CA LYS A 239 14.61 2.25 -31.25
C LYS A 239 14.92 2.58 -29.79
N LEU A 240 14.57 3.77 -29.31
CA LEU A 240 14.81 4.18 -27.92
C LEU A 240 13.90 3.41 -26.96
N THR A 241 12.63 3.20 -27.35
CA THR A 241 11.67 2.42 -26.57
C THR A 241 12.14 0.99 -26.33
N LEU A 242 12.70 0.32 -27.35
CA LEU A 242 13.25 -1.04 -27.21
C LEU A 242 14.38 -1.12 -26.18
N VAL A 243 15.25 -0.11 -26.12
CA VAL A 243 16.34 -0.05 -25.13
C VAL A 243 15.76 0.06 -23.72
N PHE A 244 14.77 0.93 -23.50
CA PHE A 244 14.10 1.03 -22.20
C PHE A 244 13.36 -0.25 -21.82
N LEU A 245 12.71 -0.90 -22.79
CA LEU A 245 11.98 -2.14 -22.57
C LEU A 245 12.92 -3.29 -22.18
N SER A 246 14.15 -3.30 -22.68
CA SER A 246 15.17 -4.27 -22.28
C SER A 246 15.65 -4.09 -20.83
N ILE A 247 15.63 -2.85 -20.31
CA ILE A 247 16.04 -2.54 -18.92
C ILE A 247 14.87 -2.77 -17.93
N SER A 248 13.63 -2.62 -18.39
CA SER A 248 12.41 -2.82 -17.59
C SER A 248 12.36 -4.12 -16.77
N PRO A 249 12.65 -5.33 -17.31
CA PRO A 249 12.59 -6.57 -16.53
C PRO A 249 13.59 -6.61 -15.38
N LEU A 250 14.76 -5.97 -15.52
CA LEU A 250 15.77 -5.88 -14.45
C LEU A 250 15.24 -5.05 -13.27
N ILE A 251 14.53 -3.96 -13.57
CA ILE A 251 13.87 -3.11 -12.58
C ILE A 251 12.76 -3.89 -11.87
N VAL A 252 11.90 -4.57 -12.63
CA VAL A 252 10.80 -5.39 -12.08
C VAL A 252 11.32 -6.50 -11.16
N LEU A 253 12.42 -7.16 -11.55
CA LEU A 253 13.06 -8.19 -10.72
C LEU A 253 13.58 -7.60 -9.40
N SER A 254 14.24 -6.44 -9.45
CA SER A 254 14.76 -5.76 -8.27
C SER A 254 13.64 -5.35 -7.30
N PHE A 255 12.54 -4.79 -7.81
CA PHE A 255 11.36 -4.47 -7.00
C PHE A 255 10.72 -5.72 -6.39
N ASN A 256 10.62 -6.83 -7.14
CA ASN A 256 10.09 -8.08 -6.62
C ASN A 256 10.94 -8.64 -5.46
N LEU A 257 12.26 -8.59 -5.58
CA LEU A 257 13.17 -9.00 -4.51
C LEU A 257 12.99 -8.10 -3.27
N LEU A 258 12.94 -6.78 -3.46
CA LEU A 258 12.70 -5.82 -2.39
C LEU A 258 11.38 -6.10 -1.66
N ILE A 259 10.27 -6.29 -2.40
CA ILE A 259 8.96 -6.60 -1.82
C ILE A 259 9.01 -7.90 -1.02
N ARG A 260 9.65 -8.95 -1.54
CA ARG A 260 9.80 -10.23 -0.81
C ARG A 260 10.58 -10.05 0.49
N VAL A 261 11.63 -9.23 0.48
CA VAL A 261 12.41 -8.90 1.68
C VAL A 261 11.51 -8.17 2.68
N ILE A 262 10.87 -7.08 2.28
CA ILE A 262 9.98 -6.29 3.14
C ILE A 262 8.92 -7.19 3.80
N VAL A 263 8.19 -7.98 3.01
CA VAL A 263 7.14 -8.87 3.54
C VAL A 263 7.69 -9.85 4.57
N ARG A 264 8.87 -10.43 4.33
CA ARG A 264 9.50 -11.36 5.28
C ARG A 264 9.92 -10.68 6.58
N TYR A 265 10.49 -9.48 6.50
CA TYR A 265 10.92 -8.75 7.69
C TYR A 265 9.73 -8.21 8.49
N THR A 266 8.71 -7.67 7.82
CA THR A 266 7.46 -7.25 8.48
C THR A 266 6.77 -8.43 9.18
N ALA A 267 6.75 -9.62 8.58
CA ALA A 267 6.18 -10.81 9.22
C ALA A 267 6.96 -11.23 10.48
N LYS A 268 8.30 -11.16 10.43
CA LYS A 268 9.16 -11.45 11.60
C LYS A 268 8.97 -10.41 12.71
N GLU A 269 8.90 -9.15 12.34
CA GLU A 269 8.66 -8.02 13.24
C GLU A 269 7.31 -8.18 13.95
N LEU A 270 6.23 -8.42 13.21
CA LEU A 270 4.89 -8.64 13.77
C LEU A 270 4.87 -9.83 14.74
N LYS A 271 5.61 -10.90 14.43
CA LYS A 271 5.74 -12.10 15.28
C LYS A 271 6.54 -11.85 16.56
N ALA A 272 7.56 -10.99 16.53
CA ALA A 272 8.27 -10.57 17.73
C ALA A 272 7.40 -9.66 18.60
N TYR A 273 6.69 -8.71 17.98
CA TYR A 273 5.75 -7.84 18.65
C TYR A 273 4.58 -8.60 19.29
N SER A 274 4.03 -9.63 18.62
CA SER A 274 2.92 -10.41 19.19
C SER A 274 3.33 -11.15 20.46
N LYS A 275 4.55 -11.69 20.53
CA LYS A 275 5.09 -12.32 21.75
C LYS A 275 5.25 -11.33 22.89
N ALA A 276 5.81 -10.15 22.63
CA ALA A 276 5.93 -9.10 23.63
C ALA A 276 4.56 -8.61 24.11
N ASN A 277 3.61 -8.43 23.19
CA ASN A 277 2.24 -8.07 23.52
C ASN A 277 1.55 -9.14 24.36
N ALA A 278 1.77 -10.43 24.09
CA ALA A 278 1.20 -11.51 24.89
C ALA A 278 1.68 -11.43 26.35
N ILE A 279 2.98 -11.23 26.57
CA ILE A 279 3.55 -11.05 27.92
C ILE A 279 2.97 -9.79 28.57
N ALA A 280 2.96 -8.66 27.85
CA ALA A 280 2.39 -7.42 28.37
C ALA A 280 0.91 -7.58 28.75
N GLN A 281 0.14 -8.30 27.94
CA GLN A 281 -1.28 -8.56 28.20
C GLN A 281 -1.48 -9.48 29.42
N GLU A 282 -0.62 -10.47 29.62
CA GLU A 282 -0.62 -11.33 30.82
C GLU A 282 -0.30 -10.53 32.09
N VAL A 283 0.77 -9.73 32.06
CA VAL A 283 1.22 -8.88 33.18
C VAL A 283 0.16 -7.83 33.54
N LEU A 284 -0.40 -7.15 32.53
CA LEU A 284 -1.45 -6.14 32.74
C LEU A 284 -2.75 -6.80 33.23
N GLY A 285 -3.10 -7.97 32.73
CA GLY A 285 -4.25 -8.75 33.21
C GLY A 285 -4.08 -9.20 34.66
N ALA A 286 -2.87 -9.57 35.06
CA ALA A 286 -2.51 -10.02 36.40
C ALA A 286 -1.90 -8.91 37.29
N ILE A 287 -2.15 -7.63 36.99
CA ILE A 287 -1.45 -6.50 37.62
C ILE A 287 -1.55 -6.48 39.15
N ARG A 288 -2.69 -6.92 39.71
CA ARG A 288 -2.88 -7.03 41.16
C ARG A 288 -1.96 -8.09 41.78
N THR A 289 -1.79 -9.22 41.10
CA THR A 289 -0.89 -10.31 41.52
C THR A 289 0.56 -9.87 41.41
N VAL A 290 0.96 -9.28 40.28
CA VAL A 290 2.34 -8.79 40.06
C VAL A 290 2.72 -7.74 41.11
N THR A 291 1.78 -6.86 41.48
CA THR A 291 1.98 -5.85 42.52
C THR A 291 2.03 -6.47 43.92
N ALA A 292 1.18 -7.45 44.22
CA ALA A 292 1.17 -8.14 45.51
C ALA A 292 2.48 -8.90 45.80
N PHE A 293 3.14 -9.45 44.78
CA PHE A 293 4.43 -10.14 44.90
C PHE A 293 5.65 -9.24 44.62
N GLY A 294 5.47 -7.95 44.35
CA GLY A 294 6.57 -7.02 44.06
C GLY A 294 7.36 -7.34 42.77
N GLY A 295 6.76 -8.05 41.81
CA GLY A 295 7.41 -8.56 40.60
C GLY A 295 7.63 -7.53 39.48
N GLN A 296 7.29 -6.26 39.69
CA GLN A 296 7.23 -5.22 38.65
C GLN A 296 8.57 -5.03 37.93
N ASN A 297 9.68 -4.97 38.65
CA ASN A 297 11.02 -4.79 38.06
C ASN A 297 11.45 -5.99 37.21
N LYS A 298 10.90 -7.19 37.48
CA LYS A 298 11.23 -8.41 36.75
C LYS A 298 10.47 -8.51 35.42
N GLU A 299 9.22 -8.05 35.38
CA GLU A 299 8.39 -8.04 34.16
C GLU A 299 8.72 -6.88 33.20
N ILE A 300 9.42 -5.85 33.67
CA ILE A 300 9.92 -4.73 32.84
C ILE A 300 11.20 -5.13 32.08
N GLN A 301 11.97 -6.09 32.60
CA GLN A 301 13.26 -6.50 32.08
C GLN A 301 13.15 -7.57 31.00
#